data_AF-A0A1I6MDF9-F1
#
_entry.id   AF-A0A1I6MDF9-F1
#
_cell.length_a   1.000
_cell.length_b   1.000
_cell.length_c   1.000
_cell.angle_alpha   90.00
_cell.angle_beta   90.00
_cell.angle_gamma   90.00
#
_symmetry.space_group_name_H-M   'P 1'
#
loop_
_entity.id
_entity.type
_entity.pdbx_description
1 polymer ?
#
loop_
_entity_poly.entity_id
_entity_poly.type
_entity_poly.pdbx_seq_one_letter_code
_entity_poly.pdbx_strand_id
1 'polypeptide(L)'
;MPSHNSNWTWAPVKEGNTTVGRVRYAASNAQDYRNFKAQAAAPRTNRFGHRQINHVAGGGIKKAYVSMKLRRRMPNSQRVALAGINVLNPGYNPAGAHKAHLAPDVFGAPSRRENLANERPSINLRGHKKIENRINRLMKTVTAPGDTSPTRTRGGLVVSEDYSNAGQPTGRTYMTSIKDHTTNTRSYHKLTFTPM
;
A
#
# COMPACT_ATOMS: atom_id res chain seq x y z
N MET A 1 -29.14 -9.34 10.99
CA MET A 1 -28.69 -10.14 9.83
C MET A 1 -27.30 -9.65 9.42
N PRO A 2 -26.25 -10.48 9.42
CA PRO A 2 -24.96 -10.03 8.92
C PRO A 2 -25.07 -9.90 7.40
N SER A 3 -24.90 -8.68 6.90
CA SER A 3 -25.03 -8.37 5.49
C SER A 3 -23.99 -9.13 4.66
N HIS A 4 -24.55 -9.80 3.66
CA HIS A 4 -23.97 -10.48 2.51
C HIS A 4 -22.55 -10.05 2.13
N ASN A 5 -21.73 -11.07 1.84
CA ASN A 5 -20.52 -11.02 1.02
C ASN A 5 -20.55 -9.88 -0.01
N SER A 6 -19.94 -8.74 0.33
CA SER A 6 -19.48 -7.80 -0.69
C SER A 6 -18.57 -8.60 -1.62
N ASN A 7 -18.90 -8.68 -2.93
CA ASN A 7 -18.10 -9.39 -3.92
C ASN A 7 -16.61 -9.07 -3.69
N TRP A 8 -15.89 -10.01 -3.08
CA TRP A 8 -14.56 -9.77 -2.49
C TRP A 8 -13.52 -9.38 -3.53
N THR A 9 -13.83 -9.60 -4.80
CA THR A 9 -13.05 -9.25 -5.97
C THR A 9 -12.97 -7.75 -6.19
N TRP A 10 -13.97 -6.95 -5.78
CA TRP A 10 -13.91 -5.48 -5.93
C TRP A 10 -14.84 -4.69 -5.00
N ALA A 11 -14.46 -3.44 -4.69
CA ALA A 11 -15.30 -2.50 -3.96
C ALA A 11 -15.14 -1.07 -4.50
N PRO A 12 -16.22 -0.31 -4.71
CA PRO A 12 -16.12 1.09 -5.10
C PRO A 12 -15.60 1.94 -3.93
N VAL A 13 -14.92 3.03 -4.28
CA VAL A 13 -14.55 4.11 -3.37
C VAL A 13 -15.40 5.31 -3.74
N LYS A 14 -16.22 5.76 -2.80
CA LYS A 14 -17.20 6.83 -3.03
C LYS A 14 -16.87 8.09 -2.26
N GLU A 15 -17.23 9.22 -2.85
CA GLU A 15 -17.23 10.57 -2.27
C GLU A 15 -18.61 11.17 -2.53
N GLY A 16 -19.43 11.26 -1.48
CA GLY A 16 -20.87 11.42 -1.62
C GLY A 16 -21.45 10.32 -2.53
N ASN A 17 -22.16 10.75 -3.58
CA ASN A 17 -22.75 9.85 -4.57
C ASN A 17 -21.80 9.49 -5.72
N THR A 18 -20.63 10.12 -5.81
CA THR A 18 -19.67 9.92 -6.90
C THR A 18 -18.72 8.79 -6.58
N THR A 19 -18.45 7.90 -7.55
CA THR A 19 -17.39 6.90 -7.44
C THR A 19 -16.07 7.50 -7.93
N VAL A 20 -15.08 7.56 -7.04
CA VAL A 20 -13.75 8.15 -7.32
C VAL A 20 -12.68 7.10 -7.57
N GLY A 21 -13.05 5.82 -7.51
CA GLY A 21 -12.15 4.72 -7.81
C GLY A 21 -12.71 3.36 -7.39
N ARG A 22 -11.89 2.33 -7.59
CA ARG A 22 -12.25 0.94 -7.29
C ARG A 22 -11.06 0.21 -6.68
N VAL A 23 -11.31 -0.51 -5.59
CA VAL A 23 -10.39 -1.50 -5.04
C VAL A 23 -10.72 -2.85 -5.68
N ARG A 24 -9.70 -3.65 -6.02
CA ARG A 24 -9.85 -5.05 -6.42
C ARG A 24 -8.94 -5.95 -5.61
N TYR A 25 -9.32 -7.20 -5.43
CA TYR A 25 -8.52 -8.23 -4.76
C TYR A 25 -8.51 -9.51 -5.60
N ALA A 26 -7.34 -10.12 -5.67
CA ALA A 26 -7.15 -11.46 -6.22
C ALA A 26 -6.15 -12.24 -5.34
N ALA A 27 -6.38 -13.54 -5.21
CA ALA A 27 -5.30 -14.44 -4.82
C ALA A 27 -4.20 -14.40 -5.90
N SER A 28 -2.96 -14.61 -5.49
CA SER A 28 -1.81 -14.67 -6.39
C SER A 28 -0.93 -15.84 -5.97
N ASN A 29 0.21 -16.02 -6.63
CA ASN A 29 1.14 -17.10 -6.36
C ASN A 29 2.55 -16.55 -6.06
N ALA A 30 3.44 -17.44 -5.66
CA ALA A 30 4.82 -17.08 -5.33
C ALA A 30 5.56 -16.48 -6.53
N GLN A 31 5.29 -16.98 -7.75
CA GLN A 31 5.98 -16.54 -8.95
C GLN A 31 5.64 -15.09 -9.31
N ASP A 32 4.35 -14.75 -9.36
CA ASP A 32 3.88 -13.39 -9.61
C ASP A 32 4.44 -12.40 -8.58
N TYR A 33 4.42 -12.78 -7.30
CA TYR A 33 4.96 -11.96 -6.22
C TYR A 33 6.47 -11.72 -6.41
N ARG A 34 7.23 -12.76 -6.75
CA ARG A 34 8.68 -12.64 -7.01
C ARG A 34 8.95 -11.78 -8.24
N ASN A 35 8.22 -11.99 -9.34
CA ASN A 35 8.33 -11.20 -10.55
C ASN A 35 8.06 -9.72 -10.27
N PHE A 36 6.97 -9.41 -9.56
CA PHE A 36 6.63 -8.04 -9.18
C PHE A 36 7.66 -7.43 -8.23
N LYS A 37 8.17 -8.20 -7.26
CA LYS A 37 9.22 -7.76 -6.36
C LYS A 37 10.55 -7.51 -7.08
N ALA A 38 10.90 -8.34 -8.07
CA ALA A 38 12.10 -8.17 -8.90
C ALA A 38 11.96 -6.92 -9.77
N GLN A 39 10.79 -6.71 -10.37
CA GLN A 39 10.47 -5.45 -11.01
C GLN A 39 10.59 -4.29 -10.03
N ALA A 40 10.23 -4.43 -8.76
CA ALA A 40 10.33 -3.40 -7.72
C ALA A 40 11.67 -3.39 -6.95
N ALA A 41 12.73 -4.03 -7.49
CA ALA A 41 13.98 -4.22 -6.76
C ALA A 41 14.60 -2.87 -6.34
N ALA A 42 14.80 -2.70 -5.03
CA ALA A 42 15.40 -1.53 -4.42
C ALA A 42 16.24 -1.96 -3.20
N PRO A 43 17.46 -1.42 -3.02
CA PRO A 43 18.20 -1.59 -1.76
C PRO A 43 17.35 -1.12 -0.58
N ARG A 44 17.32 -1.90 0.51
CA ARG A 44 16.53 -1.55 1.69
C ARG A 44 17.40 -0.92 2.75
N THR A 45 17.10 0.33 3.10
CA THR A 45 17.62 0.97 4.31
C THR A 45 16.60 0.75 5.44
N ASN A 46 16.99 0.03 6.48
CA ASN A 46 16.13 -0.25 7.64
C ASN A 46 14.78 -0.91 7.29
N ARG A 47 14.83 -1.97 6.45
CA ARG A 47 13.67 -2.84 6.10
C ARG A 47 12.65 -2.19 5.15
N PHE A 48 12.94 -1.00 4.64
CA PHE A 48 12.19 -0.33 3.58
C PHE A 48 13.15 0.04 2.45
N GLY A 49 12.77 -0.28 1.21
CA GLY A 49 13.43 0.20 0.00
C GLY A 49 12.43 0.93 -0.87
N HIS A 50 12.90 1.98 -1.55
CA HIS A 50 12.13 2.73 -2.54
C HIS A 50 12.91 2.81 -3.84
N ARG A 51 12.19 2.75 -4.96
CA ARG A 51 12.71 3.05 -6.28
C ARG A 51 11.69 3.86 -7.06
N GLN A 52 12.14 4.89 -7.75
CA GLN A 52 11.32 5.65 -8.69
C GLN A 52 11.85 5.49 -10.11
N ILE A 53 10.94 5.52 -11.07
CA ILE A 53 11.22 5.65 -12.50
C ILE A 53 10.69 7.03 -12.89
N ASN A 54 11.54 7.86 -13.50
CA ASN A 54 11.17 9.21 -13.92
C ASN A 54 10.67 9.22 -15.37
N HIS A 55 9.88 10.23 -15.71
CA HIS A 55 9.55 10.55 -17.11
C HIS A 55 10.78 11.11 -17.82
N VAL A 56 11.06 10.63 -19.03
CA VAL A 56 12.23 11.05 -19.81
C VAL A 56 12.15 12.54 -20.19
N ALA A 57 10.95 13.10 -20.39
CA ALA A 57 10.74 14.44 -20.94
C ALA A 57 10.04 15.45 -20.00
N GLY A 58 9.94 15.20 -18.69
CA GLY A 58 9.09 16.04 -17.81
C GLY A 58 9.49 16.16 -16.34
N GLY A 59 10.69 15.71 -15.96
CA GLY A 59 11.23 15.88 -14.58
C GLY A 59 10.48 15.18 -13.44
N GLY A 60 9.28 14.64 -13.68
CA GLY A 60 8.43 13.97 -12.70
C GLY A 60 8.65 12.46 -12.62
N ILE A 61 8.08 11.86 -11.58
CA ILE A 61 8.07 10.42 -11.37
C ILE A 61 6.95 9.82 -12.22
N LYS A 62 7.30 8.85 -13.07
CA LYS A 62 6.39 8.00 -13.83
C LYS A 62 5.86 6.85 -12.98
N LYS A 63 6.72 6.25 -12.16
CA LYS A 63 6.36 5.08 -11.36
C LYS A 63 7.17 5.05 -10.07
N ALA A 64 6.51 4.82 -8.94
CA ALA A 64 7.16 4.60 -7.66
C ALA A 64 6.95 3.16 -7.20
N TYR A 65 7.97 2.61 -6.55
CA TYR A 65 7.95 1.28 -5.96
C TYR A 65 8.41 1.38 -4.51
N VAL A 66 7.72 0.65 -3.64
CA VAL A 66 8.11 0.47 -2.24
C VAL A 66 8.17 -1.02 -1.94
N SER A 67 9.22 -1.44 -1.23
CA SER A 67 9.40 -2.83 -0.83
C SER A 67 9.80 -2.91 0.65
N MET A 68 8.98 -3.59 1.45
CA MET A 68 9.19 -3.66 2.90
C MET A 68 8.85 -5.02 3.52
N LYS A 69 9.37 -5.27 4.73
CA LYS A 69 8.88 -6.38 5.57
C LYS A 69 7.48 -6.05 6.08
N LEU A 70 6.52 -6.94 5.87
CA LEU A 70 5.18 -6.78 6.43
C LEU A 70 5.22 -7.14 7.91
N ARG A 71 4.81 -6.21 8.77
CA ARG A 71 4.71 -6.36 10.22
C ARG A 71 3.60 -5.46 10.73
N ARG A 72 3.28 -5.48 12.02
CA ARG A 72 2.41 -4.46 12.59
C ARG A 72 3.27 -3.32 13.12
N ARG A 73 2.78 -2.09 13.03
CA ARG A 73 3.40 -0.96 13.72
C ARG A 73 3.41 -1.21 15.23
N MET A 74 4.47 -0.77 15.91
CA MET A 74 4.51 -0.85 17.39
C MET A 74 3.43 0.03 18.00
N PRO A 75 2.67 -0.46 19.00
CA PRO A 75 1.80 0.40 19.81
C PRO A 75 2.55 1.64 20.30
N ASN A 76 1.88 2.79 20.32
CA ASN A 76 2.42 4.07 20.84
C ASN A 76 3.66 4.63 20.14
N SER A 77 4.15 4.02 19.05
CA SER A 77 5.21 4.64 18.25
C SER A 77 4.75 6.02 17.75
N GLN A 78 5.59 7.04 17.90
CA GLN A 78 5.25 8.41 17.49
C GLN A 78 5.02 8.50 15.98
N ARG A 79 3.98 9.24 15.57
CA ARG A 79 3.74 9.58 14.15
C ARG A 79 4.47 10.87 13.84
N VAL A 80 5.43 10.81 12.91
CA VAL A 80 6.04 12.03 12.36
C VAL A 80 4.95 12.83 11.63
N ALA A 81 4.89 14.13 11.90
CA ALA A 81 3.98 15.04 11.23
C ALA A 81 4.25 15.05 9.71
N LEU A 82 3.23 14.76 8.92
CA LEU A 82 3.36 14.70 7.45
C LEU A 82 3.42 16.10 6.82
N ALA A 83 2.92 17.13 7.51
CA ALA A 83 2.79 18.49 7.00
C ALA A 83 4.10 19.06 6.44
N GLY A 84 5.23 18.85 7.13
CA GLY A 84 6.55 19.34 6.70
C GLY A 84 7.28 18.47 5.68
N ILE A 85 6.76 17.29 5.33
CA ILE A 85 7.48 16.35 4.45
C ILE A 85 7.03 16.53 3.01
N ASN A 86 7.95 16.75 2.08
CA ASN A 86 7.65 16.74 0.64
C ASN A 86 7.07 15.40 0.19
N VAL A 87 6.34 15.39 -0.91
CA VAL A 87 5.76 14.16 -1.50
C VAL A 87 6.43 13.83 -2.85
N LEU A 88 6.08 12.67 -3.39
CA LEU A 88 6.30 12.32 -4.78
C LEU A 88 5.45 13.26 -5.66
N ASN A 89 6.05 13.82 -6.72
CA ASN A 89 5.41 14.77 -7.64
C ASN A 89 4.67 15.94 -6.92
N PRO A 90 5.38 16.82 -6.19
CA PRO A 90 4.76 17.83 -5.34
C PRO A 90 3.88 18.87 -6.07
N GLY A 91 4.07 19.04 -7.38
CA GLY A 91 3.21 19.91 -8.21
C GLY A 91 1.78 19.38 -8.40
N TYR A 92 1.55 18.09 -8.17
CA TYR A 92 0.18 17.56 -8.16
C TYR A 92 -0.52 17.90 -6.84
N ASN A 93 -1.55 18.74 -6.91
CA ASN A 93 -2.34 19.14 -5.76
C ASN A 93 -3.84 18.91 -6.01
N PRO A 94 -4.40 17.76 -5.58
CA PRO A 94 -5.84 17.52 -5.75
C PRO A 94 -6.65 18.45 -4.85
N ALA A 95 -7.88 18.77 -5.27
CA ALA A 95 -8.85 19.44 -4.39
C ALA A 95 -9.03 18.64 -3.09
N GLY A 96 -8.87 19.30 -1.94
CA GLY A 96 -8.85 18.62 -0.63
C GLY A 96 -7.54 17.89 -0.31
N ALA A 97 -6.40 18.44 -0.75
CA ALA A 97 -5.06 17.85 -0.63
C ALA A 97 -4.78 17.11 0.69
N HIS A 98 -4.41 15.83 0.58
CA HIS A 98 -4.02 14.98 1.70
C HIS A 98 -2.75 14.22 1.39
N LYS A 99 -1.80 14.20 2.34
CA LYS A 99 -0.58 13.39 2.23
C LYS A 99 -0.88 11.98 2.71
N ALA A 100 -0.76 11.02 1.80
CA ALA A 100 -0.99 9.61 2.07
C ALA A 100 0.31 8.81 1.95
N HIS A 101 0.47 7.77 2.78
CA HIS A 101 1.58 6.84 2.61
C HIS A 101 1.32 5.91 1.41
N LEU A 102 2.32 5.74 0.54
CA LEU A 102 2.31 4.72 -0.51
C LEU A 102 2.23 3.32 0.09
N ALA A 103 3.21 2.98 0.94
CA ALA A 103 3.16 1.79 1.78
C ALA A 103 2.62 2.17 3.17
N PRO A 104 1.62 1.45 3.72
CA PRO A 104 0.91 1.90 4.91
C PRO A 104 1.78 1.94 6.16
N ASP A 105 1.69 3.04 6.91
CA ASP A 105 2.42 3.23 8.16
C ASP A 105 2.00 2.21 9.24
N VAL A 106 0.74 1.75 9.21
CA VAL A 106 0.21 0.71 10.09
C VAL A 106 0.98 -0.62 9.97
N PHE A 107 1.67 -0.82 8.84
CA PHE A 107 2.55 -1.96 8.64
C PHE A 107 4.04 -1.67 8.94
N GLY A 108 4.32 -0.52 9.54
CA GLY A 108 5.65 -0.08 9.93
C GLY A 108 6.43 0.59 8.80
N ALA A 109 5.74 1.16 7.80
CA ALA A 109 6.35 2.00 6.79
C ALA A 109 6.69 3.39 7.38
N PRO A 110 7.80 4.01 6.95
CA PRO A 110 8.24 5.30 7.48
C PRO A 110 7.46 6.48 6.88
N SER A 111 7.35 7.56 7.64
CA SER A 111 6.92 8.89 7.16
C SER A 111 8.12 9.62 6.58
N ARG A 112 8.32 9.51 5.27
CA ARG A 112 9.40 10.18 4.52
C ARG A 112 8.98 10.42 3.07
N ARG A 113 9.64 11.35 2.39
CA ARG A 113 9.26 11.81 1.05
C ARG A 113 9.06 10.67 0.05
N GLU A 114 9.93 9.66 0.09
CA GLU A 114 9.93 8.51 -0.79
C GLU A 114 8.74 7.55 -0.56
N ASN A 115 7.97 7.75 0.51
CA ASN A 115 6.80 6.94 0.86
C ASN A 115 5.52 7.77 0.89
N LEU A 116 5.53 9.04 0.46
CA LEU A 116 4.37 9.91 0.56
C LEU A 116 3.94 10.42 -0.81
N ALA A 117 2.64 10.42 -1.06
CA ALA A 117 2.03 10.98 -2.26
C ALA A 117 0.89 11.94 -1.87
N ASN A 118 0.63 12.93 -2.73
CA ASN A 118 -0.59 13.74 -2.62
C ASN A 118 -1.77 12.94 -3.18
N GLU A 119 -2.87 12.94 -2.45
CA GLU A 119 -4.06 12.18 -2.82
C GLU A 119 -5.34 12.82 -2.27
N ARG A 120 -6.49 12.46 -2.83
CA ARG A 120 -7.78 12.83 -2.24
C ARG A 120 -7.99 12.09 -0.90
N PRO A 121 -8.57 12.73 0.14
CA PRO A 121 -8.80 12.09 1.44
C PRO A 121 -9.69 10.85 1.32
N SER A 122 -10.70 10.90 0.44
CA SER A 122 -11.61 9.78 0.18
C SER A 122 -10.87 8.53 -0.31
N ILE A 123 -9.83 8.69 -1.14
CA ILE A 123 -9.01 7.59 -1.62
C ILE A 123 -8.17 7.01 -0.48
N ASN A 124 -7.47 7.83 0.31
CA ASN A 124 -6.65 7.31 1.42
C ASN A 124 -7.50 6.68 2.53
N LEU A 125 -8.47 7.43 3.06
CA LEU A 125 -9.24 7.06 4.25
C LEU A 125 -10.30 5.99 3.98
N ARG A 126 -10.69 5.77 2.72
CA ARG A 126 -11.68 4.74 2.34
C ARG A 126 -11.11 3.69 1.40
N GLY A 127 -10.39 4.09 0.35
CA GLY A 127 -9.81 3.18 -0.64
C GLY A 127 -8.65 2.38 -0.06
N HIS A 128 -7.53 3.03 0.24
CA HIS A 128 -6.35 2.37 0.81
C HIS A 128 -6.65 1.76 2.18
N LYS A 129 -7.53 2.40 2.96
CA LYS A 129 -7.97 1.82 4.23
C LYS A 129 -8.65 0.46 4.09
N LYS A 130 -9.45 0.24 3.04
CA LYS A 130 -10.03 -1.08 2.74
C LYS A 130 -8.93 -2.12 2.44
N ILE A 131 -7.91 -1.74 1.67
CA ILE A 131 -6.76 -2.59 1.36
C ILE A 131 -5.97 -2.93 2.64
N GLU A 132 -5.66 -1.95 3.48
CA GLU A 132 -5.03 -2.14 4.78
C GLU A 132 -5.81 -3.12 5.66
N ASN A 133 -7.11 -2.89 5.81
CA ASN A 133 -7.97 -3.76 6.60
C ASN A 133 -7.99 -5.20 6.07
N ARG A 134 -7.94 -5.37 4.75
CA ARG A 134 -7.86 -6.70 4.12
C ARG A 134 -6.53 -7.37 4.41
N ILE A 135 -5.40 -6.68 4.24
CA ILE A 135 -4.07 -7.21 4.59
C ILE A 135 -4.01 -7.59 6.06
N ASN A 136 -4.55 -6.75 6.96
CA ASN A 136 -4.61 -7.03 8.39
C ASN A 136 -5.48 -8.26 8.71
N ARG A 137 -6.60 -8.46 8.01
CA ARG A 137 -7.41 -9.69 8.15
C ARG A 137 -6.64 -10.93 7.71
N LEU A 138 -6.00 -10.90 6.53
CA LEU A 138 -5.17 -12.00 6.03
C LEU A 138 -4.04 -12.37 7.00
N MET A 139 -3.38 -11.36 7.58
CA MET A 139 -2.38 -11.57 8.62
C MET A 139 -2.98 -12.25 9.87
N LYS A 140 -4.12 -11.76 10.35
CA LYS A 140 -4.79 -12.32 11.54
C LYS A 140 -5.21 -13.77 11.34
N THR A 141 -5.70 -14.15 10.16
CA THR A 141 -6.16 -15.51 9.85
C THR A 141 -5.09 -16.58 10.10
N VAL A 142 -3.81 -16.25 9.87
CA VAL A 142 -2.68 -17.19 10.04
C VAL A 142 -1.80 -16.86 11.26
N THR A 143 -2.23 -15.90 12.08
CA THR A 143 -1.49 -15.55 13.30
C THR A 143 -2.03 -16.38 14.46
N ALA A 144 -1.17 -17.22 15.05
CA ALA A 144 -1.53 -18.03 16.20
C ALA A 144 -1.99 -17.16 17.41
N PRO A 145 -2.89 -17.67 18.26
CA PRO A 145 -3.21 -17.02 19.54
C PRO A 145 -1.95 -16.70 20.35
N GLY A 146 -1.90 -15.53 20.98
CA GLY A 146 -0.73 -15.06 21.74
C GLY A 146 0.41 -14.51 20.88
N ASP A 147 0.42 -14.70 19.55
CA ASP A 147 1.43 -14.13 18.67
C ASP A 147 1.12 -12.67 18.30
N THR A 148 1.27 -11.78 19.28
CA THR A 148 0.90 -10.35 19.17
C THR A 148 2.08 -9.42 18.91
N SER A 149 3.31 -9.95 18.85
CA SER A 149 4.53 -9.14 18.72
C SER A 149 4.48 -8.23 17.48
N PRO A 150 4.62 -6.90 17.65
CA PRO A 150 4.59 -5.95 16.53
C PRO A 150 5.90 -5.99 15.72
N THR A 151 7.01 -6.42 16.31
CA THR A 151 8.30 -6.50 15.62
C THR A 151 8.41 -7.75 14.72
N ARG A 152 7.55 -8.74 14.95
CA ARG A 152 7.54 -9.99 14.18
C ARG A 152 7.21 -9.73 12.73
N THR A 153 8.02 -10.28 11.84
CA THR A 153 7.78 -10.23 10.40
C THR A 153 6.67 -11.19 10.04
N ARG A 154 5.57 -10.67 9.51
CA ARG A 154 4.35 -11.37 9.09
C ARG A 154 4.37 -11.72 7.61
N GLY A 155 5.38 -11.24 6.89
CA GLY A 155 5.56 -11.50 5.47
C GLY A 155 6.30 -10.36 4.77
N GLY A 156 5.91 -10.05 3.55
CA GLY A 156 6.52 -9.00 2.75
C GLY A 156 5.49 -8.23 1.94
N LEU A 157 5.63 -6.91 1.88
CA LEU A 157 4.76 -6.02 1.13
C LEU A 157 5.56 -5.30 0.06
N VAL A 158 5.06 -5.34 -1.17
CA VAL A 158 5.57 -4.56 -2.29
C VAL A 158 4.41 -3.72 -2.81
N VAL A 159 4.63 -2.43 -2.96
CA VAL A 159 3.65 -1.49 -3.51
C VAL A 159 4.25 -0.86 -4.76
N SER A 160 3.45 -0.72 -5.81
CA SER A 160 3.78 0.14 -6.93
C SER A 160 2.68 1.15 -7.17
N GLU A 161 3.04 2.37 -7.51
CA GLU A 161 2.12 3.40 -7.98
C GLU A 161 2.60 3.94 -9.33
N ASP A 162 1.67 4.01 -10.28
CA ASP A 162 1.88 4.63 -11.59
C ASP A 162 1.35 6.06 -11.58
N TYR A 163 2.07 6.97 -12.22
CA TYR A 163 1.74 8.39 -12.31
C TYR A 163 1.63 8.85 -13.76
N SER A 164 0.69 9.76 -14.03
CA SER A 164 0.57 10.44 -15.31
C SER A 164 1.74 11.43 -15.53
N ASN A 165 1.84 12.02 -16.71
CA ASN A 165 2.85 13.06 -16.99
C ASN A 165 2.70 14.30 -16.09
N ALA A 166 1.47 14.61 -15.67
CA ALA A 166 1.17 15.68 -14.72
C ALA A 166 1.42 15.28 -13.25
N GLY A 167 1.96 14.08 -13.01
CA GLY A 167 2.26 13.58 -11.66
C GLY A 167 1.06 13.05 -10.88
N GLN A 168 -0.09 12.85 -11.52
CA GLN A 168 -1.31 12.36 -10.87
C GLN A 168 -1.25 10.83 -10.71
N PRO A 169 -1.62 10.25 -9.56
CA PRO A 169 -1.75 8.81 -9.41
C PRO A 169 -2.77 8.23 -10.39
N THR A 170 -2.40 7.16 -11.09
CA THR A 170 -3.25 6.45 -12.06
C THR A 170 -3.61 5.03 -11.60
N GLY A 171 -2.93 4.53 -10.57
CA GLY A 171 -3.23 3.25 -9.97
C GLY A 171 -2.17 2.83 -8.97
N ARG A 172 -2.60 2.12 -7.92
CA ARG A 172 -1.71 1.54 -6.90
C ARG A 172 -1.94 0.05 -6.79
N THR A 173 -0.87 -0.73 -6.92
CA THR A 173 -0.89 -2.18 -6.74
C THR A 173 -0.10 -2.56 -5.49
N TYR A 174 -0.72 -3.37 -4.65
CA TYR A 174 -0.14 -3.99 -3.46
C TYR A 174 -0.01 -5.49 -3.73
N MET A 175 1.22 -5.99 -3.73
CA MET A 175 1.47 -7.42 -3.64
C MET A 175 2.00 -7.76 -2.25
N THR A 176 1.31 -8.67 -1.58
CA THR A 176 1.67 -9.10 -0.24
C THR A 176 1.90 -10.60 -0.19
N SER A 177 2.94 -11.01 0.54
CA SER A 177 3.11 -12.38 1.01
C SER A 177 2.78 -12.40 2.49
N ILE A 178 1.99 -13.37 2.94
CA ILE A 178 1.66 -13.58 4.34
C ILE A 178 2.30 -14.90 4.76
N LYS A 179 3.07 -14.87 5.85
CA LYS A 179 3.72 -16.06 6.41
C LYS A 179 2.88 -16.59 7.57
N ASP A 180 2.48 -17.85 7.46
CA ASP A 180 2.06 -18.65 8.60
C ASP A 180 3.32 -19.18 9.30
N HIS A 181 3.48 -18.86 10.59
CA HIS A 181 4.64 -19.32 11.36
C HIS A 181 4.45 -20.69 11.97
N THR A 182 3.21 -21.15 12.12
CA THR A 182 2.88 -22.48 12.64
C THR A 182 3.22 -23.54 11.62
N THR A 183 2.80 -23.33 10.36
CA THR A 183 3.05 -24.28 9.26
C THR A 183 4.27 -23.92 8.42
N ASN A 184 4.90 -22.78 8.68
CA ASN A 184 6.00 -22.19 7.90
C ASN A 184 5.65 -21.98 6.40
N THR A 185 4.37 -21.92 6.06
CA THR A 185 3.89 -21.69 4.68
C THR A 185 3.70 -20.21 4.36
N ARG A 186 3.50 -19.89 3.07
CA ARG A 186 3.21 -18.53 2.62
C ARG A 186 2.06 -18.50 1.63
N SER A 187 1.13 -17.57 1.85
CA SER A 187 0.10 -17.20 0.87
C SER A 187 0.47 -15.87 0.19
N TYR A 188 -0.04 -15.66 -1.02
CA TYR A 188 0.27 -14.50 -1.86
C TYR A 188 -1.00 -13.84 -2.36
N HIS A 189 -1.03 -12.51 -2.33
CA HIS A 189 -2.24 -11.75 -2.63
C HIS A 189 -1.89 -10.48 -3.40
N LYS A 190 -2.79 -10.10 -4.32
CA LYS A 190 -2.73 -8.87 -5.09
C LYS A 190 -3.96 -8.02 -4.76
N LEU A 191 -3.74 -6.77 -4.38
CA LEU A 191 -4.79 -5.77 -4.22
C LEU A 191 -4.45 -4.58 -5.10
N THR A 192 -5.44 -4.04 -5.79
CA THR A 192 -5.24 -2.88 -6.67
C THR A 192 -6.26 -1.81 -6.35
N PHE A 193 -5.82 -0.56 -6.28
CA PHE A 193 -6.69 0.60 -6.35
C PHE A 193 -6.52 1.25 -7.72
N THR A 194 -7.63 1.54 -8.37
CA THR A 194 -7.68 2.27 -9.65
C THR A 194 -8.58 3.49 -9.48
N PRO A 195 -8.05 4.71 -9.59
CA PRO A 195 -8.84 5.94 -9.68
C PRO A 195 -9.83 5.87 -10.87
N MET A 196 -10.94 6.60 -10.76
CA MET A 196 -11.90 6.82 -11.86
C MET A 196 -11.87 8.27 -12.29
#